data_AF-A0A231RMC7-F1
#
_entry.id   AF-A0A231RMC7-F1
#
_cell.length_a   1.000
_cell.length_b   1.000
_cell.length_c   1.000
_cell.angle_alpha   90.00
_cell.angle_beta   90.00
_cell.angle_gamma   90.00
#
_symmetry.space_group_name_H-M   'P 1'
#
loop_
_entity.id
_entity.type
_entity.pdbx_description
1 polymer ?
#
loop_
_entity_poly.entity_id
_entity_poly.type
_entity_poly.pdbx_seq_one_letter_code
_entity_poly.pdbx_strand_id
1 'polypeptide(L)'
;MTKRTAIGAAAAVCCAAIVFIAAAVLFSGDDKDEGVSLAFVNAGLQADGVQLGMREQELVKLWGLGQYQEGFGGHFRLYPDRQCHIGIPGDPDNDLYGDVGQLEISNPQYGIFGISPGDAVAAAEETLHAQGFRPTEHDASIWASGEFTIMLRGQLEIDSIYVGFNDKDLRDRQY
;
A
#
# COMPACT_ATOMS: atom_id res chain seq x y z
N MET A 1 -1.11 27.24 63.51
CA MET A 1 -0.58 27.80 62.25
C MET A 1 -0.20 26.64 61.32
N THR A 2 -1.14 26.05 60.58
CA THR A 2 -0.84 24.84 59.75
C THR A 2 -1.89 24.52 58.67
N LYS A 3 -2.62 25.51 58.13
CA LYS A 3 -3.66 25.28 57.10
C LYS A 3 -3.46 26.00 55.76
N ARG A 4 -2.49 26.91 55.64
CA ARG A 4 -2.28 27.71 54.41
C ARG A 4 -1.38 27.06 53.37
N THR A 5 -0.59 26.05 53.74
CA THR A 5 0.35 25.36 52.83
C THR A 5 -0.30 24.27 51.97
N ALA A 6 -1.42 23.70 52.39
CA ALA A 6 -2.07 22.59 51.66
C ALA A 6 -2.82 23.04 50.40
N ILE A 7 -3.35 24.27 50.38
CA ILE A 7 -4.19 24.77 49.28
C ILE A 7 -3.35 25.17 48.06
N GLY A 8 -2.12 25.69 48.28
CA GLY A 8 -1.21 26.06 47.19
C GLY A 8 -0.67 24.85 46.42
N ALA A 9 -0.42 23.73 47.12
CA ALA A 9 0.07 22.50 46.49
C ALA A 9 -0.99 21.84 45.60
N ALA A 10 -2.26 21.84 46.02
CA ALA A 10 -3.36 21.27 45.22
C ALA A 10 -3.62 22.06 43.92
N ALA A 11 -3.54 23.39 43.96
CA ALA A 11 -3.74 24.23 42.78
C ALA A 11 -2.61 24.09 41.74
N ALA A 12 -1.35 23.96 42.18
CA ALA A 12 -0.21 23.78 41.29
C ALA A 12 -0.24 22.41 40.58
N VAL A 13 -0.68 21.35 41.26
CA VAL A 13 -0.81 20.01 40.67
C VAL A 13 -1.91 19.97 39.61
N CYS A 14 -3.04 20.66 39.83
CA CYS A 14 -4.10 20.76 38.82
C CYS A 14 -3.65 21.51 37.55
N CYS A 15 -2.90 22.60 37.68
CA CYS A 15 -2.36 23.31 36.51
C CYS A 15 -1.37 22.47 35.72
N ALA A 16 -0.50 21.70 36.39
CA ALA A 16 0.45 20.81 35.72
C ALA A 16 -0.27 19.68 34.96
N ALA A 17 -1.31 19.10 35.53
CA ALA A 17 -2.10 18.04 34.89
C ALA A 17 -2.85 18.55 33.65
N ILE A 18 -3.42 19.77 33.70
CA ILE A 18 -4.10 20.39 32.55
C ILE A 18 -3.12 20.67 31.41
N VAL A 19 -1.91 21.14 31.72
CA VAL A 19 -0.85 21.34 30.70
C VAL A 19 -0.41 20.01 30.10
N PHE A 20 -0.30 18.96 30.90
CA PHE A 20 0.08 17.62 30.41
C PHE A 20 -1.00 17.01 29.51
N ILE A 21 -2.28 17.15 29.86
CA ILE A 21 -3.40 16.67 29.03
C ILE A 21 -3.52 17.51 27.75
N ALA A 22 -3.36 18.83 27.83
CA ALA A 22 -3.37 19.69 26.64
C ALA A 22 -2.18 19.38 25.71
N ALA A 23 -0.98 19.15 26.27
CA ALA A 23 0.17 18.68 25.50
C ALA A 23 -0.09 17.30 24.89
N ALA A 24 -0.62 16.34 25.66
CA ALA A 24 -0.98 15.02 25.14
C ALA A 24 -2.00 15.13 24.00
N VAL A 25 -3.02 15.99 24.09
CA VAL A 25 -4.01 16.18 23.00
C VAL A 25 -3.39 16.89 21.78
N LEU A 26 -2.45 17.82 21.99
CA LEU A 26 -1.73 18.50 20.89
C LEU A 26 -0.66 17.60 20.23
N PHE A 27 -0.08 16.64 20.95
CA PHE A 27 0.90 15.67 20.45
C PHE A 27 0.28 14.32 20.05
N SER A 28 -0.95 14.04 20.47
CA SER A 28 -1.83 13.03 19.89
C SER A 28 -2.59 13.59 18.68
N GLY A 29 -2.09 14.70 18.12
CA GLY A 29 -2.61 15.28 16.89
C GLY A 29 -2.59 14.21 15.82
N ASP A 30 -3.80 13.75 15.48
CA ASP A 30 -4.19 13.29 14.15
C ASP A 30 -2.99 12.78 13.37
N ASP A 31 -2.55 11.55 13.68
CA ASP A 31 -1.97 10.68 12.65
C ASP A 31 -3.11 10.47 11.64
N LYS A 32 -3.41 11.52 10.86
CA LYS A 32 -4.04 11.37 9.56
C LYS A 32 -3.04 10.49 8.86
N ASP A 33 -3.36 9.21 8.85
CA ASP A 33 -2.77 8.18 8.03
C ASP A 33 -2.36 8.86 6.72
N GLU A 34 -1.12 9.33 6.62
CA GLU A 34 -0.55 9.79 5.37
C GLU A 34 -0.36 8.48 4.64
N GLY A 35 -1.46 8.00 4.06
CA GLY A 35 -1.54 6.71 3.41
C GLY A 35 -0.36 6.58 2.48
N VAL A 36 0.15 5.36 2.36
CA VAL A 36 1.23 5.04 1.43
C VAL A 36 0.94 5.69 0.08
N SER A 37 1.88 6.49 -0.43
CA SER A 37 1.72 7.21 -1.70
C SER A 37 2.17 6.37 -2.89
N LEU A 38 1.71 6.73 -4.09
CA LEU A 38 2.16 6.12 -5.34
C LEU A 38 3.68 6.16 -5.49
N ALA A 39 4.31 7.29 -5.13
CA ALA A 39 5.75 7.47 -5.19
C ALA A 39 6.48 6.53 -4.21
N PHE A 40 5.93 6.31 -3.02
CA PHE A 40 6.48 5.38 -2.04
C PHE A 40 6.44 3.93 -2.55
N VAL A 41 5.31 3.48 -3.10
CA VAL A 41 5.19 2.12 -3.67
C VAL A 41 6.14 1.95 -4.84
N ASN A 42 6.19 2.91 -5.77
CA ASN A 42 7.10 2.86 -6.91
C ASN A 42 8.59 2.89 -6.52
N ALA A 43 8.95 3.53 -5.39
CA ALA A 43 10.32 3.49 -4.88
C ALA A 43 10.72 2.10 -4.35
N GLY A 44 9.74 1.31 -3.90
CA GLY A 44 9.94 -0.08 -3.50
C GLY A 44 9.86 -1.08 -4.66
N LEU A 45 9.21 -0.72 -5.76
CA LEU A 45 8.90 -1.62 -6.86
C LEU A 45 10.12 -1.89 -7.73
N GLN A 46 10.36 -3.17 -8.01
CA GLN A 46 11.48 -3.66 -8.81
C GLN A 46 10.91 -4.46 -9.98
N ALA A 47 10.66 -3.81 -11.11
CA ALA A 47 10.07 -4.43 -12.29
C ALA A 47 10.61 -3.81 -13.59
N ASP A 48 11.93 -3.86 -13.81
CA ASP A 48 12.62 -3.31 -15.00
C ASP A 48 12.12 -1.93 -15.47
N GLY A 49 11.87 -1.03 -14.52
CA GLY A 49 11.42 0.34 -14.78
C GLY A 49 9.90 0.53 -14.92
N VAL A 50 9.09 -0.53 -14.90
CA VAL A 50 7.62 -0.40 -14.82
C VAL A 50 7.24 0.17 -13.46
N GLN A 51 6.27 1.08 -13.48
CA GLN A 51 5.77 1.81 -12.32
C GLN A 51 4.24 1.85 -12.36
N LEU A 52 3.60 1.83 -11.19
CA LEU A 52 2.19 2.20 -11.07
C LEU A 52 2.00 3.65 -11.53
N GLY A 53 0.92 3.92 -12.26
CA GLY A 53 0.64 5.22 -12.89
C GLY A 53 1.45 5.52 -14.16
N MET A 54 2.28 4.58 -14.64
CA MET A 54 2.91 4.71 -15.95
C MET A 54 1.84 4.62 -17.05
N ARG A 55 1.91 5.46 -18.09
CA ARG A 55 0.97 5.35 -19.22
C ARG A 55 1.13 4.01 -19.93
N GLU A 56 0.03 3.40 -20.39
CA GLU A 56 0.12 2.16 -21.18
C GLU A 56 1.05 2.30 -22.40
N GLN A 57 1.03 3.46 -23.06
CA GLN A 57 1.91 3.73 -24.21
C GLN A 57 3.41 3.72 -23.83
N GLU A 58 3.75 4.12 -22.60
CA GLU A 58 5.13 4.08 -22.10
C GLU A 58 5.53 2.65 -21.74
N LEU A 59 4.63 1.89 -21.11
CA LEU A 59 4.80 0.46 -20.90
C LEU A 59 5.07 -0.27 -22.22
N VAL A 60 4.29 0.03 -23.27
CA VAL A 60 4.46 -0.60 -24.59
C VAL A 60 5.79 -0.24 -25.24
N LYS A 61 6.30 0.98 -25.03
CA LYS A 61 7.65 1.36 -25.48
C LYS A 61 8.74 0.62 -24.70
N LEU A 62 8.54 0.41 -23.41
CA LEU A 62 9.51 -0.19 -22.51
C LEU A 62 9.58 -1.72 -22.68
N TRP A 63 8.44 -2.40 -22.72
CA TRP A 63 8.33 -3.87 -22.69
C TRP A 63 7.73 -4.48 -23.96
N GLY A 64 7.32 -3.66 -24.93
CA GLY A 64 6.60 -4.13 -26.11
C GLY A 64 5.10 -4.28 -25.86
N LEU A 65 4.36 -4.78 -26.86
CA LEU A 65 2.89 -4.77 -26.82
C LEU A 65 2.27 -5.72 -25.78
N GLY A 66 3.00 -6.77 -25.37
CA GLY A 66 2.44 -7.86 -24.57
C GLY A 66 1.28 -8.58 -25.27
N GLN A 67 0.70 -9.58 -24.60
CA GLN A 67 -0.55 -10.20 -25.02
C GLN A 67 -1.71 -9.46 -24.37
N TYR A 68 -2.69 -9.03 -25.17
CA TYR A 68 -3.89 -8.41 -24.65
C TYR A 68 -4.83 -9.46 -24.06
N GLN A 69 -5.36 -9.20 -22.87
CA GLN A 69 -6.42 -9.99 -22.27
C GLN A 69 -7.49 -9.04 -21.71
N GLU A 70 -8.73 -9.26 -22.12
CA GLU A 70 -9.88 -8.52 -21.58
C GLU A 70 -10.00 -8.78 -20.07
N GLY A 71 -10.17 -7.71 -19.30
CA GLY A 71 -10.42 -7.76 -17.86
C GLY A 71 -11.81 -7.26 -17.53
N PHE A 72 -12.16 -7.30 -16.25
CA PHE A 72 -13.39 -6.69 -15.77
C PHE A 72 -13.09 -5.29 -15.23
N GLY A 73 -13.67 -4.25 -15.83
CA GLY A 73 -13.35 -2.86 -15.49
C GLY A 73 -12.02 -2.37 -16.06
N GLY A 74 -11.47 -3.05 -17.07
CA GLY A 74 -10.19 -2.70 -17.70
C GLY A 74 -9.63 -3.86 -18.54
N HIS A 75 -8.33 -3.87 -18.75
CA HIS A 75 -7.66 -4.94 -19.47
C HIS A 75 -6.28 -5.26 -18.89
N PHE A 76 -5.71 -6.36 -19.36
CA PHE A 76 -4.38 -6.82 -18.98
C PHE A 76 -3.45 -6.88 -20.19
N ARG A 77 -2.17 -6.63 -19.92
CA ARG A 77 -1.03 -6.90 -20.79
C ARG A 77 -0.20 -8.01 -20.15
N LEU A 78 -0.19 -9.18 -20.78
CA LEU A 78 0.58 -10.33 -20.30
C LEU A 78 1.96 -10.35 -20.96
N TYR A 79 3.01 -10.52 -20.17
CA TYR A 79 4.39 -10.64 -20.63
C TYR A 79 4.97 -11.98 -20.17
N PRO A 80 4.72 -13.10 -20.88
CA PRO A 80 5.16 -14.43 -20.45
C PRO A 80 6.67 -14.53 -20.26
N ASP A 81 7.46 -13.93 -21.16
CA ASP A 81 8.93 -13.92 -21.08
C ASP A 81 9.46 -13.15 -19.86
N ARG A 82 8.63 -12.28 -19.29
CA ARG A 82 8.92 -11.52 -18.07
C ARG A 82 8.21 -12.07 -16.84
N GLN A 83 7.39 -13.12 -16.99
CA GLN A 83 6.53 -13.71 -15.98
C GLN A 83 5.76 -12.65 -15.17
N CYS A 84 5.17 -11.68 -15.88
CA CYS A 84 4.45 -10.56 -15.28
C CYS A 84 3.16 -10.24 -16.05
N HIS A 85 2.10 -9.94 -15.31
CA HIS A 85 0.83 -9.43 -15.84
C HIS A 85 0.61 -8.01 -15.36
N ILE A 86 0.28 -7.10 -16.27
CA ILE A 86 0.04 -5.70 -15.96
C ILE A 86 -1.43 -5.38 -16.22
N GLY A 87 -2.16 -4.91 -15.21
CA GLY A 87 -3.55 -4.50 -15.37
C GLY A 87 -3.68 -2.99 -15.51
N ILE A 88 -4.58 -2.57 -16.39
CA ILE A 88 -4.85 -1.19 -16.77
C ILE A 88 -6.34 -0.93 -16.57
N PRO A 89 -6.73 -0.05 -15.63
CA PRO A 89 -8.12 0.30 -15.39
C PRO A 89 -8.75 0.96 -16.62
N GLY A 90 -9.99 0.59 -16.90
CA GLY A 90 -10.80 1.09 -18.01
C GLY A 90 -11.96 1.99 -17.60
N ASP A 91 -12.22 2.18 -16.30
CA ASP A 91 -13.20 3.18 -15.81
C ASP A 91 -12.57 4.59 -15.86
N PRO A 92 -13.14 5.56 -16.61
CA PRO A 92 -12.67 6.94 -16.65
C PRO A 92 -12.65 7.68 -15.31
N ASP A 93 -13.41 7.21 -14.32
CA ASP A 93 -13.45 7.78 -12.98
C ASP A 93 -12.39 7.17 -12.05
N ASN A 94 -11.58 6.21 -12.52
CA ASN A 94 -10.43 5.69 -11.77
C ASN A 94 -9.26 6.67 -11.83
N ASP A 95 -8.62 6.95 -10.70
CA ASP A 95 -7.47 7.85 -10.62
C ASP A 95 -6.28 7.40 -11.50
N LEU A 96 -6.18 6.11 -11.81
CA LEU A 96 -5.19 5.52 -12.73
C LEU A 96 -5.80 5.04 -14.06
N TYR A 97 -6.91 5.65 -14.51
CA TYR A 97 -7.54 5.33 -15.79
C TYR A 97 -6.55 5.37 -16.97
N GLY A 98 -6.46 4.24 -17.71
CA GLY A 98 -5.59 4.08 -18.86
C GLY A 98 -4.09 3.92 -18.53
N ASP A 99 -3.75 3.88 -17.25
CA ASP A 99 -2.40 3.79 -16.74
C ASP A 99 -2.18 2.45 -16.02
N VAL A 100 -0.93 2.11 -15.70
CA VAL A 100 -0.62 0.88 -14.97
C VAL A 100 -1.21 0.96 -13.56
N GLY A 101 -2.30 0.23 -13.32
CA GLY A 101 -3.00 0.20 -12.04
C GLY A 101 -2.61 -0.98 -11.16
N GLN A 102 -2.09 -2.06 -11.74
CA GLN A 102 -1.68 -3.25 -11.01
C GLN A 102 -0.63 -4.07 -11.74
N LEU A 103 0.14 -4.84 -10.98
CA LEU A 103 1.13 -5.80 -11.42
C LEU A 103 0.92 -7.12 -10.69
N GLU A 104 0.98 -8.24 -11.42
CA GLU A 104 1.16 -9.57 -10.85
C GLU A 104 2.50 -10.12 -11.32
N ILE A 105 3.37 -10.47 -10.37
CA ILE A 105 4.78 -10.77 -10.58
C ILE A 105 5.06 -12.20 -10.12
N SER A 106 5.56 -13.05 -11.01
CA SER A 106 6.08 -14.40 -10.66
C SER A 106 7.56 -14.58 -11.05
N ASN A 107 8.18 -13.53 -11.61
CA ASN A 107 9.61 -13.52 -11.90
C ASN A 107 10.41 -13.27 -10.61
N PRO A 108 11.35 -14.17 -10.22
CA PRO A 108 12.16 -14.00 -9.01
C PRO A 108 13.18 -12.85 -9.09
N GLN A 109 13.38 -12.23 -10.25
CA GLN A 109 14.22 -11.03 -10.40
C GLN A 109 13.47 -9.73 -10.11
N TYR A 110 12.16 -9.81 -9.95
CA TYR A 110 11.28 -8.67 -9.69
C TYR A 110 10.68 -8.77 -8.29
N GLY A 111 10.20 -7.65 -7.76
CA GLY A 111 9.74 -7.59 -6.39
C GLY A 111 9.21 -6.24 -5.94
N ILE A 112 8.91 -6.15 -4.65
CA ILE A 112 8.42 -4.94 -3.99
C ILE A 112 9.01 -4.86 -2.58
N PHE A 113 9.63 -3.74 -2.23
CA PHE A 113 10.31 -3.54 -0.94
C PHE A 113 11.37 -4.60 -0.60
N GLY A 114 12.00 -5.19 -1.63
CA GLY A 114 12.96 -6.27 -1.49
C GLY A 114 12.37 -7.67 -1.31
N ILE A 115 11.04 -7.80 -1.38
CA ILE A 115 10.32 -9.09 -1.40
C ILE A 115 10.21 -9.57 -2.85
N SER A 116 10.59 -10.82 -3.11
CA SER A 116 10.55 -11.43 -4.44
C SER A 116 9.88 -12.82 -4.40
N PRO A 117 9.36 -13.32 -5.54
CA PRO A 117 8.98 -14.73 -5.65
C PRO A 117 10.14 -15.66 -5.25
N GLY A 118 9.83 -16.67 -4.45
CA GLY A 118 10.78 -17.59 -3.81
C GLY A 118 11.14 -17.23 -2.36
N ASP A 119 10.85 -16.02 -1.90
CA ASP A 119 11.08 -15.65 -0.50
C ASP A 119 10.07 -16.35 0.44
N ALA A 120 10.47 -16.54 1.70
CA ALA A 120 9.58 -17.09 2.72
C ALA A 120 8.45 -16.11 3.05
N VAL A 121 7.20 -16.60 3.05
CA VAL A 121 6.00 -15.76 3.27
C VAL A 121 6.09 -14.98 4.59
N ALA A 122 6.45 -15.64 5.70
CA ALA A 122 6.51 -15.00 7.01
C ALA A 122 7.49 -13.79 7.06
N ALA A 123 8.64 -13.89 6.39
CA ALA A 123 9.61 -12.79 6.35
C ALA A 123 9.13 -11.62 5.49
N ALA A 124 8.41 -11.92 4.42
CA ALA A 124 7.77 -10.91 3.59
C ALA A 124 6.64 -10.18 4.32
N GLU A 125 5.82 -10.89 5.10
CA GLU A 125 4.78 -10.31 5.94
C GLU A 125 5.35 -9.33 6.99
N GLU A 126 6.45 -9.68 7.64
CA GLU A 126 7.17 -8.78 8.55
C GLU A 126 7.66 -7.52 7.84
N THR A 127 8.17 -7.68 6.61
CA THR A 127 8.62 -6.56 5.77
C THR A 127 7.45 -5.65 5.43
N LEU A 128 6.32 -6.18 4.97
CA LEU A 128 5.12 -5.40 4.66
C LEU A 128 4.58 -4.65 5.88
N HIS A 129 4.54 -5.31 7.04
CA HIS A 129 4.15 -4.68 8.30
C HIS A 129 5.05 -3.48 8.64
N ALA A 130 6.37 -3.64 8.46
CA ALA A 130 7.36 -2.57 8.68
C ALA A 130 7.21 -1.40 7.70
N GLN A 131 6.71 -1.64 6.48
CA GLN A 131 6.38 -0.59 5.50
C GLN A 131 5.02 0.08 5.73
N GLY A 132 4.31 -0.26 6.81
CA GLY A 132 3.01 0.36 7.14
C GLY A 132 1.81 -0.32 6.50
N PHE A 133 1.97 -1.48 5.85
CA PHE A 133 0.84 -2.29 5.39
C PHE A 133 0.27 -3.11 6.54
N ARG A 134 -1.02 -3.41 6.47
CA ARG A 134 -1.74 -4.24 7.44
C ARG A 134 -2.54 -5.32 6.73
N PRO A 135 -2.63 -6.54 7.29
CA PRO A 135 -3.49 -7.57 6.73
C PRO A 135 -4.96 -7.10 6.77
N THR A 136 -5.72 -7.43 5.74
CA THR A 136 -7.15 -7.10 5.70
C THR A 136 -7.95 -8.04 6.63
N GLU A 137 -9.11 -7.58 7.10
CA GLU A 137 -9.96 -8.37 8.01
C GLU A 137 -10.52 -9.64 7.36
N HIS A 138 -10.67 -9.64 6.03
CA HIS A 138 -11.32 -10.71 5.30
C HIS A 138 -10.34 -11.78 4.80
N ASP A 139 -9.07 -11.41 4.60
CA ASP A 139 -8.04 -12.29 4.08
C ASP A 139 -6.65 -11.85 4.57
N ALA A 140 -6.00 -12.73 5.33
CA ALA A 140 -4.68 -12.48 5.90
C ALA A 140 -3.56 -12.46 4.84
N SER A 141 -3.81 -12.98 3.63
CA SER A 141 -2.86 -12.93 2.50
C SER A 141 -2.89 -11.58 1.77
N ILE A 142 -3.89 -10.74 2.06
CA ILE A 142 -4.06 -9.41 1.47
C ILE A 142 -3.60 -8.36 2.46
N TRP A 143 -2.65 -7.54 2.05
CA TRP A 143 -2.05 -6.48 2.83
C TRP A 143 -2.39 -5.13 2.20
N ALA A 144 -2.95 -4.21 2.99
CA ALA A 144 -3.41 -2.91 2.50
C ALA A 144 -2.81 -1.74 3.28
N SER A 145 -2.62 -0.62 2.60
CA SER A 145 -2.34 0.69 3.18
C SER A 145 -2.95 1.77 2.28
N GLY A 146 -3.97 2.48 2.78
CA GLY A 146 -4.74 3.45 1.99
C GLY A 146 -5.42 2.82 0.76
N GLU A 147 -4.95 3.21 -0.42
CA GLU A 147 -5.44 2.71 -1.71
C GLU A 147 -4.53 1.66 -2.32
N PHE A 148 -3.44 1.27 -1.65
CA PHE A 148 -2.53 0.25 -2.17
C PHE A 148 -2.79 -1.10 -1.52
N THR A 149 -2.71 -2.14 -2.33
CA THR A 149 -2.87 -3.53 -1.89
C THR A 149 -1.74 -4.39 -2.44
N ILE A 150 -1.16 -5.21 -1.57
CA ILE A 150 -0.17 -6.22 -1.90
C ILE A 150 -0.75 -7.58 -1.48
N MET A 151 -0.73 -8.56 -2.38
CA MET A 151 -1.10 -9.93 -2.04
C MET A 151 0.10 -10.84 -2.25
N LEU A 152 0.41 -11.65 -1.24
CA LEU A 152 1.43 -12.69 -1.32
C LEU A 152 0.75 -14.02 -1.60
N ARG A 153 0.95 -14.59 -2.78
CA ARG A 153 0.40 -15.90 -3.12
C ARG A 153 1.46 -16.97 -2.92
N GLY A 154 1.11 -18.02 -2.20
CA GLY A 154 2.01 -19.09 -1.79
C GLY A 154 1.61 -19.62 -0.42
N GLN A 155 2.34 -20.61 0.11
CA GLN A 155 2.10 -21.13 1.46
C GLN A 155 3.31 -20.95 2.37
N LEU A 156 4.45 -21.55 1.98
CA LEU A 156 5.72 -21.41 2.71
C LEU A 156 6.63 -20.39 2.04
N GLU A 157 6.68 -20.46 0.71
CA GLU A 157 7.41 -19.55 -0.16
C GLU A 157 6.40 -18.84 -1.07
N ILE A 158 6.78 -17.65 -1.54
CA ILE A 158 5.98 -16.82 -2.43
C ILE A 158 6.08 -17.36 -3.85
N ASP A 159 4.95 -17.76 -4.43
CA ASP A 159 4.84 -18.13 -5.85
C ASP A 159 4.69 -16.87 -6.73
N SER A 160 3.94 -15.89 -6.24
CA SER A 160 3.71 -14.62 -6.95
C SER A 160 3.29 -13.50 -6.00
N ILE A 161 3.55 -12.27 -6.44
CA ILE A 161 3.22 -11.04 -5.74
C ILE A 161 2.27 -10.23 -6.60
N TYR A 162 1.12 -9.88 -6.05
CA TYR A 162 0.24 -8.87 -6.64
C TYR A 162 0.49 -7.53 -5.96
N VAL A 163 0.57 -6.46 -6.74
CA VAL A 163 0.62 -5.07 -6.26
C VAL A 163 -0.40 -4.28 -7.05
N GLY A 164 -1.35 -3.62 -6.38
CA GLY A 164 -2.43 -2.90 -7.06
C GLY A 164 -2.86 -1.62 -6.34
N PHE A 165 -3.42 -0.70 -7.13
CA PHE A 165 -4.10 0.50 -6.66
C PHE A 165 -5.62 0.28 -6.70
N ASN A 166 -6.25 0.42 -5.55
CA ASN A 166 -7.66 0.24 -5.26
C ASN A 166 -8.28 1.58 -4.89
N ASP A 167 -8.67 2.32 -5.93
CA ASP A 167 -9.35 3.60 -5.85
C ASP A 167 -10.52 3.55 -4.88
N LYS A 168 -10.48 4.39 -3.84
CA LYS A 168 -11.50 4.43 -2.79
C LYS A 168 -12.87 4.88 -3.31
N ASP A 169 -12.91 5.71 -4.37
CA ASP A 169 -14.12 6.31 -4.89
C ASP A 169 -14.93 5.34 -5.77
N LEU A 170 -14.33 4.20 -6.12
CA LEU A 170 -14.95 3.15 -6.92
C LEU A 170 -15.37 1.90 -6.11
N ARG A 171 -15.09 1.84 -4.80
CA ARG A 171 -15.32 0.64 -3.97
C ARG A 171 -16.80 0.19 -3.91
N ASP A 172 -17.72 1.13 -4.05
CA ASP A 172 -19.17 0.87 -3.98
C ASP A 172 -19.81 0.67 -5.36
N ARG A 173 -19.04 0.75 -6.46
CA ARG A 173 -19.58 0.55 -7.81
C ARG A 173 -19.74 -0.93 -8.12
N GLN A 174 -20.91 -1.29 -8.64
CA GLN A 174 -21.18 -2.60 -9.22
C GLN A 174 -20.99 -2.52 -10.73
N TYR A 175 -20.05 -3.31 -11.25
CA TYR A 175 -19.80 -3.47 -12.69
C TYR A 175 -20.53 -4.69 -13.24
#